data_AF-A0A2V6TPH1-F1
#
_entry.id   AF-A0A2V6TPH1-F1
#
_cell.length_a   1.000
_cell.length_b   1.000
_cell.length_c   1.000
_cell.angle_alpha   90.00
_cell.angle_beta   90.00
_cell.angle_gamma   90.00
#
_symmetry.space_group_name_H-M   'P 1'
#
loop_
_entity.id
_entity.type
_entity.pdbx_description
1 polymer ?
#
loop_
_entity_poly.entity_id
_entity_poly.type
_entity_poly.pdbx_seq_one_letter_code
_entity_poly.pdbx_strand_id
1 'polypeptide(L)'
;WKHLAFGPDGKLYFNIGAPCNICLPPDTHANLSRVNPDGTGFEYVAHGVRNSVGFDWHPVTKRLYFTTHARDWMGEDSPSDRFDVVTRKGQHFGYPFCHAGDMLDPEFGKGKSCNDYVKPLIKTGPHVAGNGVEFYTGAMFPAEYQNRAFLAQRGSWNRSKKIGFRVMMVTIDAKGGVAKYEPFAEGWLQGEEIWGRPVYTRQMKDGSLLIADDYAGAIYRVSYSR
;
A
#
# COMPACT_ATOMS: atom_id res chain seq x y z
N TRP A 1 4.78 8.29 10.28
CA TRP A 1 5.43 8.12 8.98
C TRP A 1 4.50 8.68 7.92
N LYS A 2 4.96 9.61 7.08
CA LYS A 2 4.19 10.11 5.94
C LYS A 2 5.01 9.88 4.69
N HIS A 3 4.40 9.21 3.71
CA HIS A 3 4.98 9.08 2.38
C HIS A 3 4.56 10.28 1.53
N LEU A 4 5.53 10.87 0.85
CA LEU A 4 5.32 11.98 -0.06
C LEU A 4 6.09 11.69 -1.35
N ALA A 5 5.44 11.89 -2.48
CA ALA A 5 6.08 11.76 -3.78
C ALA A 5 5.45 12.70 -4.81
N PHE A 6 6.26 13.15 -5.76
CA PHE A 6 5.76 13.92 -6.90
C PHE A 6 5.14 12.99 -7.93
N GLY A 7 3.91 13.30 -8.33
CA GLY A 7 3.22 12.58 -9.38
C GLY A 7 3.67 13.00 -10.78
N PRO A 8 3.22 12.28 -11.81
CA PRO A 8 3.52 12.57 -13.22
C PRO A 8 2.94 13.91 -13.70
N ASP A 9 2.02 14.49 -12.95
CA ASP A 9 1.46 15.83 -13.18
C ASP A 9 2.22 16.95 -12.46
N GLY A 10 3.36 16.64 -11.83
CA GLY A 10 4.21 17.60 -11.13
C GLY A 10 3.68 18.07 -9.77
N LYS A 11 2.59 17.48 -9.28
CA LYS A 11 2.04 17.79 -7.94
C LYS A 11 2.64 16.89 -6.88
N LEU A 12 2.75 17.39 -5.64
CA LEU A 12 3.18 16.62 -4.48
C LEU A 12 1.99 15.89 -3.86
N TYR A 13 2.05 14.56 -3.80
CA TYR A 13 1.01 13.71 -3.21
C TYR A 13 1.42 13.29 -1.81
N PHE A 14 0.43 13.08 -0.94
CA PHE A 14 0.61 12.59 0.41
C PHE A 14 -0.67 12.01 0.99
N ASN A 15 -0.54 11.16 2.00
CA ASN A 15 -1.67 10.64 2.77
C ASN A 15 -1.93 11.49 4.02
N ILE A 16 -3.21 11.69 4.33
CA ILE A 16 -3.66 12.04 5.68
C ILE A 16 -4.49 10.85 6.18
N GLY A 17 -3.89 10.03 7.03
CA GLY A 17 -4.56 8.86 7.61
C GLY A 17 -5.70 9.23 8.55
N ALA A 18 -6.50 8.27 8.96
CA ALA A 18 -7.53 8.41 9.98
C ALA A 18 -6.86 8.70 11.34
N PRO A 19 -7.47 9.56 12.18
CA PRO A 19 -6.92 9.89 13.50
C PRO A 19 -7.19 8.81 14.56
N CYS A 20 -7.76 7.66 14.16
CA CYS A 20 -8.34 6.66 15.04
C CYS A 20 -8.23 5.27 14.39
N ASN A 21 -8.45 4.21 15.18
CA ASN A 21 -8.60 2.87 14.62
C ASN A 21 -9.86 2.80 13.74
N ILE A 22 -11.01 3.13 14.34
CA ILE A 22 -12.32 3.23 13.69
C ILE A 22 -13.08 4.43 14.27
N CYS A 23 -13.56 5.32 13.41
CA CYS A 23 -14.40 6.47 13.75
C CYS A 23 -14.92 7.10 12.47
N LEU A 24 -15.84 8.07 12.57
CA LEU A 24 -16.11 9.02 11.49
C LEU A 24 -15.04 10.13 11.54
N PRO A 25 -14.04 10.12 10.66
CA PRO A 25 -13.01 11.15 10.68
C PRO A 25 -13.56 12.49 10.15
N PRO A 26 -12.94 13.63 10.50
CA PRO A 26 -13.17 14.87 9.76
C PRO A 26 -12.82 14.68 8.28
N ASP A 27 -13.43 15.46 7.39
CA ASP A 27 -13.20 15.40 5.93
C ASP A 27 -11.73 15.61 5.52
N THR A 28 -10.93 16.19 6.43
CA THR A 28 -9.50 16.40 6.25
C THR A 28 -8.64 15.13 6.39
N HIS A 29 -9.20 14.02 6.87
CA HIS A 29 -8.49 12.77 7.15
C HIS A 29 -9.00 11.59 6.30
N ALA A 30 -8.37 10.44 6.45
CA ALA A 30 -8.63 9.20 5.70
C ALA A 30 -8.64 9.41 4.17
N ASN A 31 -7.64 10.10 3.64
CA ASN A 31 -7.57 10.48 2.23
C ASN A 31 -6.14 10.42 1.66
N LEU A 32 -6.06 10.35 0.33
CA LEU A 32 -4.89 10.76 -0.43
C LEU A 32 -5.16 12.16 -0.98
N SER A 33 -4.20 13.05 -0.81
CA SER A 33 -4.27 14.45 -1.21
C SER A 33 -3.07 14.84 -2.07
N ARG A 34 -3.19 15.95 -2.80
CA ARG A 34 -2.09 16.54 -3.55
C ARG A 34 -2.10 18.06 -3.50
N VAL A 35 -0.93 18.67 -3.69
CA VAL A 35 -0.72 20.13 -3.76
C VAL A 35 0.24 20.47 -4.89
N ASN A 36 0.23 21.71 -5.35
CA ASN A 36 1.28 22.24 -6.21
C ASN A 36 2.62 22.33 -5.44
N PRO A 37 3.78 22.36 -6.13
CA PRO A 37 5.09 22.48 -5.48
C PRO A 37 5.25 23.72 -4.57
N ASP A 38 4.50 24.79 -4.85
CA ASP A 38 4.46 26.03 -4.05
C ASP A 38 3.50 25.97 -2.86
N GLY A 39 2.82 24.84 -2.64
CA GLY A 39 1.85 24.63 -1.57
C GLY A 39 0.42 25.05 -1.90
N THR A 40 0.16 25.66 -3.07
CA THR A 40 -1.18 26.04 -3.51
C THR A 40 -1.96 24.86 -4.10
N GLY A 41 -3.24 25.06 -4.43
CA GLY A 41 -4.00 24.10 -5.25
C GLY A 41 -4.22 22.73 -4.59
N PHE A 42 -4.48 22.71 -3.28
CA PHE A 42 -4.81 21.51 -2.52
C PHE A 42 -6.04 20.80 -3.10
N GLU A 43 -5.93 19.50 -3.32
CA GLU A 43 -7.01 18.66 -3.83
C GLU A 43 -7.03 17.30 -3.12
N TYR A 44 -8.23 16.84 -2.75
CA TYR A 44 -8.45 15.45 -2.37
C TYR A 44 -8.48 14.57 -3.63
N VAL A 45 -7.61 13.57 -3.66
CA VAL A 45 -7.48 12.60 -4.75
C VAL A 45 -8.38 11.40 -4.52
N ALA A 46 -8.41 10.90 -3.29
CA ALA A 46 -9.20 9.74 -2.87
C ALA A 46 -9.62 9.90 -1.40
N HIS A 47 -10.79 9.36 -1.05
CA HIS A 47 -11.36 9.34 0.30
C HIS A 47 -11.51 7.91 0.82
N GLY A 48 -11.81 7.74 2.10
CA GLY A 48 -12.01 6.43 2.71
C GLY A 48 -10.76 5.55 2.70
N VAL A 49 -9.58 6.17 2.72
CA VAL A 49 -8.26 5.53 2.80
C VAL A 49 -7.78 5.63 4.24
N ARG A 50 -8.00 4.59 5.06
CA ARG A 50 -7.69 4.63 6.51
C ARG A 50 -6.26 5.07 6.78
N ASN A 51 -5.28 4.38 6.23
CA ASN A 51 -3.88 4.77 6.35
C ASN A 51 -3.11 4.17 5.18
N SER A 52 -2.67 5.03 4.26
CA SER A 52 -1.82 4.63 3.16
C SER A 52 -0.40 5.11 3.43
N VAL A 53 0.48 4.14 3.67
CA VAL A 53 1.87 4.43 4.03
C VAL A 53 2.77 4.33 2.80
N GLY A 54 2.29 3.88 1.64
CA GLY A 54 3.07 3.84 0.40
C GLY A 54 2.20 3.89 -0.85
N PHE A 55 2.69 4.60 -1.86
CA PHE A 55 2.05 4.69 -3.17
C PHE A 55 3.08 5.00 -4.25
N ASP A 56 2.77 4.61 -5.48
CA ASP A 56 3.59 4.95 -6.66
C ASP A 56 2.71 4.97 -7.92
N TRP A 57 3.25 5.50 -9.01
CA TRP A 57 2.58 5.55 -10.30
C TRP A 57 3.11 4.47 -11.22
N HIS A 58 2.19 3.73 -11.84
CA HIS A 58 2.58 2.76 -12.85
C HIS A 58 3.34 3.48 -13.99
N PRO A 59 4.54 3.01 -14.38
CA PRO A 59 5.45 3.76 -15.24
C PRO A 59 4.89 4.01 -16.64
N VAL A 60 4.05 3.11 -17.14
CA VAL A 60 3.34 3.26 -18.43
C VAL A 60 2.03 4.03 -18.30
N THR A 61 1.06 3.53 -17.53
CA THR A 61 -0.30 4.08 -17.48
C THR A 61 -0.43 5.35 -16.64
N LYS A 62 0.58 5.69 -15.84
CA LYS A 62 0.62 6.84 -14.93
C LYS A 62 -0.52 6.85 -13.90
N ARG A 63 -1.19 5.72 -13.67
CA ARG A 63 -2.20 5.57 -12.61
C ARG A 63 -1.52 5.41 -11.26
N LEU A 64 -2.13 5.99 -10.23
CA LEU A 64 -1.67 5.94 -8.84
C LEU A 64 -2.13 4.63 -8.19
N TYR A 65 -1.19 3.85 -7.69
CA TYR A 65 -1.42 2.62 -6.93
C TYR A 65 -0.92 2.80 -5.51
N PHE A 66 -1.63 2.25 -4.54
CA PHE A 66 -1.34 2.45 -3.12
C PHE A 66 -1.76 1.27 -2.27
N THR A 67 -1.10 1.09 -1.13
CA THR A 67 -1.55 0.15 -0.10
C THR A 67 -2.36 0.87 0.98
N THR A 68 -3.27 0.15 1.61
CA THR A 68 -4.06 0.67 2.75
C THR A 68 -4.07 -0.35 3.89
N HIS A 69 -3.73 0.10 5.10
CA HIS A 69 -3.90 -0.70 6.31
C HIS A 69 -5.39 -0.73 6.68
N ALA A 70 -5.94 -1.92 6.89
CA ALA A 70 -7.28 -2.12 7.41
C ALA A 70 -7.39 -1.69 8.87
N ARG A 71 -8.61 -1.70 9.43
CA ARG A 71 -8.79 -1.46 10.86
C ARG A 71 -8.31 -2.63 11.70
N ASP A 72 -7.88 -2.31 12.91
CA ASP A 72 -7.49 -3.26 13.94
C ASP A 72 -8.73 -3.72 14.73
N TRP A 73 -8.54 -4.80 15.51
CA TRP A 73 -9.53 -5.35 16.45
C TRP A 73 -10.86 -5.85 15.86
N MET A 74 -10.83 -6.39 14.63
CA MET A 74 -11.94 -7.19 14.06
C MET A 74 -11.60 -8.69 13.94
N GLY A 75 -10.58 -9.14 14.64
CA GLY A 75 -10.14 -10.53 14.68
C GLY A 75 -8.78 -10.75 14.04
N GLU A 76 -8.32 -11.98 14.13
CA GLU A 76 -7.01 -12.40 13.64
C GLU A 76 -6.97 -12.31 12.11
N ASP A 77 -7.93 -12.95 11.43
CA ASP A 77 -7.91 -13.12 9.99
C ASP A 77 -8.71 -12.06 9.22
N SER A 78 -9.12 -10.97 9.89
CA SER A 78 -9.90 -9.91 9.25
C SER A 78 -9.74 -8.52 9.92
N PRO A 79 -9.93 -7.44 9.15
CA PRO A 79 -10.12 -7.40 7.71
C PRO A 79 -8.78 -7.47 6.99
N SER A 80 -8.78 -7.84 5.71
CA SER A 80 -7.56 -7.79 4.91
C SER A 80 -7.13 -6.35 4.66
N ASP A 81 -5.82 -6.10 4.72
CA ASP A 81 -5.19 -4.95 4.06
C ASP A 81 -5.41 -5.02 2.55
N ARG A 82 -5.18 -3.89 1.88
CA ARG A 82 -5.57 -3.69 0.48
C ARG A 82 -4.43 -3.15 -0.36
N PHE A 83 -4.40 -3.54 -1.61
CA PHE A 83 -3.72 -2.84 -2.69
C PHE A 83 -4.77 -2.30 -3.66
N ASP A 84 -4.70 -1.02 -3.93
CA ASP A 84 -5.73 -0.23 -4.60
C ASP A 84 -5.14 0.60 -5.74
N VAL A 85 -6.01 1.07 -6.64
CA VAL A 85 -5.68 2.01 -7.71
C VAL A 85 -6.69 3.13 -7.77
N VAL A 86 -6.22 4.37 -7.94
CA VAL A 86 -7.09 5.50 -8.25
C VAL A 86 -7.32 5.55 -9.76
N THR A 87 -8.56 5.35 -10.19
CA THR A 87 -8.97 5.49 -11.60
C THR A 87 -9.69 6.80 -11.87
N ARG A 88 -10.23 7.46 -10.83
CA ARG A 88 -10.86 8.78 -10.93
C ARG A 88 -10.68 9.56 -9.62
N LYS A 89 -10.44 10.88 -9.74
CA LYS A 89 -10.40 11.79 -8.59
C LYS A 89 -11.71 11.72 -7.79
N GLY A 90 -11.61 11.74 -6.46
CA GLY A 90 -12.74 11.74 -5.53
C GLY A 90 -13.35 10.37 -5.26
N GLN A 91 -12.70 9.28 -5.71
CA GLN A 91 -13.12 7.91 -5.36
C GLN A 91 -13.07 7.67 -3.84
N HIS A 92 -14.02 6.87 -3.33
CA HIS A 92 -14.08 6.48 -1.92
C HIS A 92 -13.75 5.00 -1.75
N PHE A 93 -12.75 4.68 -0.92
CA PHE A 93 -12.19 3.33 -0.76
C PHE A 93 -12.76 2.55 0.43
N GLY A 94 -13.73 3.11 1.13
CA GLY A 94 -14.66 2.35 1.99
C GLY A 94 -14.53 2.64 3.47
N TYR A 95 -13.37 3.04 3.99
CA TYR A 95 -13.26 3.41 5.41
C TYR A 95 -14.15 4.63 5.73
N PRO A 96 -14.87 4.65 6.88
CA PRO A 96 -14.94 3.64 7.93
C PRO A 96 -16.07 2.61 7.73
N PHE A 97 -16.79 2.63 6.61
CA PHE A 97 -18.05 1.91 6.41
C PHE A 97 -17.90 0.48 5.87
N CYS A 98 -16.93 0.24 5.00
CA CYS A 98 -16.71 -1.04 4.33
C CYS A 98 -15.21 -1.35 4.26
N HIS A 99 -14.84 -2.53 4.76
CA HIS A 99 -13.49 -3.06 4.78
C HIS A 99 -13.30 -4.13 3.70
N ALA A 100 -12.07 -4.23 3.20
CA ALA A 100 -11.67 -5.23 2.18
C ALA A 100 -12.54 -5.30 0.90
N GLY A 101 -13.44 -4.32 0.69
CA GLY A 101 -14.35 -4.22 -0.45
C GLY A 101 -15.68 -5.00 -0.33
N ASP A 102 -15.86 -5.77 0.73
CA ASP A 102 -17.01 -6.68 0.89
C ASP A 102 -17.44 -6.94 2.34
N MET A 103 -16.82 -6.29 3.32
CA MET A 103 -17.13 -6.45 4.73
C MET A 103 -17.64 -5.14 5.32
N LEU A 104 -18.94 -5.07 5.64
CA LEU A 104 -19.48 -3.90 6.34
C LEU A 104 -18.88 -3.78 7.75
N ASP A 105 -18.60 -2.54 8.15
CA ASP A 105 -18.16 -2.26 9.50
C ASP A 105 -19.31 -2.52 10.51
N PRO A 106 -19.06 -3.19 11.65
CA PRO A 106 -20.10 -3.48 12.63
C PRO A 106 -20.71 -2.22 13.28
N GLU A 107 -19.95 -1.14 13.40
CA GLU A 107 -20.36 0.10 14.07
C GLU A 107 -20.90 1.12 13.06
N PHE A 108 -20.16 1.33 11.97
CA PHE A 108 -20.46 2.39 10.98
C PHE A 108 -21.11 1.88 9.69
N GLY A 109 -21.14 0.57 9.45
CA GLY A 109 -21.65 -0.02 8.21
C GLY A 109 -23.17 -0.11 8.12
N LYS A 110 -23.91 0.16 9.20
CA LYS A 110 -25.38 0.07 9.22
C LYS A 110 -25.99 1.01 8.17
N GLY A 111 -26.81 0.45 7.28
CA GLY A 111 -27.47 1.21 6.20
C GLY A 111 -26.56 1.61 5.05
N LYS A 112 -25.33 1.07 4.98
CA LYS A 112 -24.39 1.26 3.86
C LYS A 112 -24.34 -0.01 3.00
N SER A 113 -23.92 0.15 1.75
CA SER A 113 -23.58 -0.97 0.87
C SER A 113 -22.11 -0.91 0.50
N CYS A 114 -21.41 -2.04 0.59
CA CYS A 114 -20.03 -2.13 0.11
C CYS A 114 -19.91 -1.85 -1.40
N ASN A 115 -20.99 -1.98 -2.17
CA ASN A 115 -21.02 -1.64 -3.60
C ASN A 115 -20.95 -0.13 -3.88
N ASP A 116 -21.14 0.71 -2.87
CA ASP A 116 -21.02 2.17 -2.98
C ASP A 116 -19.54 2.63 -2.99
N TYR A 117 -18.60 1.72 -2.72
CA TYR A 117 -17.18 2.02 -2.57
C TYR A 117 -16.32 1.26 -3.58
N VAL A 118 -15.11 1.76 -3.80
CA VAL A 118 -14.13 1.10 -4.67
C VAL A 118 -13.65 -0.19 -4.02
N LYS A 119 -13.72 -1.29 -4.77
CA LYS A 119 -13.19 -2.60 -4.36
C LYS A 119 -11.66 -2.64 -4.52
N PRO A 120 -10.94 -3.39 -3.67
CA PRO A 120 -9.50 -3.53 -3.81
C PRO A 120 -9.14 -4.25 -5.11
N LEU A 121 -7.97 -3.93 -5.67
CA LEU A 121 -7.40 -4.74 -6.75
C LEU A 121 -7.10 -6.14 -6.23
N ILE A 122 -6.48 -6.21 -5.04
CA ILE A 122 -6.27 -7.45 -4.29
C ILE A 122 -6.34 -7.20 -2.79
N LYS A 123 -6.76 -8.24 -2.07
CA LYS A 123 -6.62 -8.38 -0.63
C LYS A 123 -5.20 -8.89 -0.34
N THR A 124 -4.38 -8.13 0.38
CA THR A 124 -2.96 -8.46 0.60
C THR A 124 -2.70 -9.35 1.82
N GLY A 125 -3.74 -9.60 2.63
CA GLY A 125 -3.71 -10.33 3.89
C GLY A 125 -4.04 -9.42 5.08
N PRO A 126 -4.61 -9.97 6.16
CA PRO A 126 -4.95 -9.22 7.36
C PRO A 126 -3.70 -8.81 8.16
N HIS A 127 -3.64 -7.54 8.56
CA HIS A 127 -2.58 -7.01 9.43
C HIS A 127 -1.15 -7.09 8.85
N VAL A 128 -0.97 -7.32 7.54
CA VAL A 128 0.37 -7.45 6.94
C VAL A 128 1.16 -6.13 6.93
N ALA A 129 0.46 -5.01 7.11
CA ALA A 129 1.01 -3.65 7.17
C ALA A 129 1.83 -3.31 5.92
N GLY A 130 1.15 -3.29 4.76
CA GLY A 130 1.74 -2.87 3.49
C GLY A 130 2.15 -1.40 3.52
N ASN A 131 3.45 -1.14 3.68
CA ASN A 131 3.99 0.21 3.86
C ASN A 131 4.57 0.84 2.60
N GLY A 132 5.09 0.06 1.66
CA GLY A 132 5.77 0.59 0.48
C GLY A 132 5.11 0.13 -0.82
N VAL A 133 5.11 0.99 -1.84
CA VAL A 133 4.82 0.65 -3.24
C VAL A 133 5.92 1.27 -4.08
N GLU A 134 6.57 0.51 -4.95
CA GLU A 134 7.52 1.03 -5.95
C GLU A 134 7.39 0.19 -7.21
N PHE A 135 7.17 0.81 -8.36
CA PHE A 135 7.24 0.14 -9.65
C PHE A 135 8.67 0.07 -10.15
N TYR A 136 9.10 -1.13 -10.54
CA TYR A 136 10.45 -1.34 -11.05
C TYR A 136 10.56 -0.96 -12.54
N THR A 137 11.56 -0.17 -12.87
CA THR A 137 11.86 0.25 -14.26
C THR A 137 13.30 -0.04 -14.67
N GLY A 138 14.10 -0.62 -13.76
CA GLY A 138 15.50 -0.92 -13.99
C GLY A 138 15.73 -2.09 -14.94
N ALA A 139 17.01 -2.31 -15.28
CA ALA A 139 17.45 -3.41 -16.15
C ALA A 139 18.41 -4.39 -15.44
N MET A 140 18.63 -4.25 -14.13
CA MET A 140 19.48 -5.18 -13.37
C MET A 140 18.78 -6.51 -13.14
N PHE A 141 17.48 -6.50 -12.83
CA PHE A 141 16.68 -7.72 -12.74
C PHE A 141 16.23 -8.17 -14.13
N PRO A 142 15.91 -9.47 -14.32
CA PRO A 142 15.35 -9.96 -15.58
C PRO A 142 14.15 -9.14 -16.06
N ALA A 143 13.93 -9.09 -17.38
CA ALA A 143 12.89 -8.25 -18.00
C ALA A 143 11.48 -8.48 -17.43
N GLU A 144 11.20 -9.68 -16.92
CA GLU A 144 9.92 -10.02 -16.27
C GLU A 144 9.62 -9.21 -14.99
N TYR A 145 10.62 -8.54 -14.39
CA TYR A 145 10.45 -7.67 -13.23
C TYR A 145 10.01 -6.25 -13.61
N GLN A 146 10.22 -5.84 -14.86
CA GLN A 146 9.89 -4.49 -15.30
C GLN A 146 8.37 -4.24 -15.23
N ASN A 147 8.02 -3.03 -14.79
CA ASN A 147 6.65 -2.56 -14.58
C ASN A 147 5.86 -3.35 -13.52
N ARG A 148 6.51 -4.18 -12.70
CA ARG A 148 5.90 -4.82 -11.54
C ARG A 148 6.05 -3.93 -10.30
N ALA A 149 5.06 -3.98 -9.42
CA ALA A 149 5.09 -3.24 -8.16
C ALA A 149 5.68 -4.11 -7.05
N PHE A 150 6.65 -3.58 -6.31
CA PHE A 150 7.13 -4.15 -5.05
C PHE A 150 6.34 -3.58 -3.88
N LEU A 151 5.83 -4.45 -3.02
CA LEU A 151 5.08 -4.11 -1.82
C LEU A 151 5.83 -4.56 -0.58
N ALA A 152 6.35 -3.62 0.20
CA ALA A 152 6.98 -3.92 1.48
C ALA A 152 5.90 -4.15 2.56
N GLN A 153 5.88 -5.34 3.14
CA GLN A 153 4.98 -5.72 4.23
C GLN A 153 5.75 -5.67 5.54
N ARG A 154 5.49 -4.63 6.35
CA ARG A 154 6.15 -4.42 7.63
C ARG A 154 5.84 -5.51 8.66
N GLY A 155 4.77 -6.25 8.43
CA GLY A 155 4.38 -7.39 9.24
C GLY A 155 3.51 -7.03 10.41
N SER A 156 2.74 -8.03 10.83
CA SER A 156 1.63 -7.89 11.76
C SER A 156 2.05 -7.67 13.20
N TRP A 157 1.27 -6.84 13.90
CA TRP A 157 1.35 -6.68 15.35
C TRP A 157 0.05 -7.09 16.04
N ASN A 158 -1.11 -6.91 15.40
CA ASN A 158 -2.45 -7.15 15.95
C ASN A 158 -2.98 -8.56 15.59
N ARG A 159 -2.17 -9.58 15.81
CA ARG A 159 -2.53 -11.00 15.69
C ARG A 159 -1.54 -11.88 16.45
N SER A 160 -2.02 -13.01 16.94
CA SER A 160 -1.27 -14.02 17.70
C SER A 160 -0.24 -14.78 16.85
N LYS A 161 -0.58 -15.09 15.59
CA LYS A 161 0.31 -15.74 14.62
C LYS A 161 0.79 -14.71 13.61
N LYS A 162 2.10 -14.45 13.60
CA LYS A 162 2.68 -13.39 12.77
C LYS A 162 2.65 -13.72 11.30
N ILE A 163 2.35 -12.73 10.47
CA ILE A 163 2.45 -12.81 9.00
C ILE A 163 2.97 -11.48 8.44
N GLY A 164 3.38 -11.49 7.16
CA GLY A 164 4.02 -10.36 6.49
C GLY A 164 5.53 -10.47 6.60
N PHE A 165 6.22 -9.41 7.02
CA PHE A 165 7.69 -9.38 7.20
C PHE A 165 8.43 -9.80 5.92
N ARG A 166 8.04 -9.20 4.79
CA ARG A 166 8.52 -9.60 3.46
C ARG A 166 8.31 -8.49 2.45
N VAL A 167 8.94 -8.62 1.29
CA VAL A 167 8.62 -7.83 0.11
C VAL A 167 7.86 -8.73 -0.85
N MET A 168 6.66 -8.30 -1.24
CA MET A 168 5.84 -8.95 -2.25
C MET A 168 6.01 -8.26 -3.60
N MET A 169 5.63 -8.93 -4.67
CA MET A 169 5.66 -8.40 -6.03
C MET A 169 4.31 -8.64 -6.72
N VAL A 170 3.80 -7.60 -7.39
CA VAL A 170 2.51 -7.60 -8.08
C VAL A 170 2.72 -7.38 -9.58
N THR A 171 2.14 -8.25 -10.40
CA THR A 171 2.02 -8.05 -11.85
C THR A 171 0.65 -7.49 -12.17
N ILE A 172 0.61 -6.32 -12.81
CA ILE A 172 -0.61 -5.75 -13.37
C ILE A 172 -0.72 -6.17 -14.84
N ASP A 173 -1.88 -6.72 -15.23
CA ASP A 173 -2.15 -7.08 -16.62
C ASP A 173 -2.55 -5.87 -17.47
N ALA A 174 -2.64 -6.07 -18.79
CA ALA A 174 -3.02 -5.02 -19.73
C ALA A 174 -4.46 -4.46 -19.50
N LYS A 175 -5.34 -5.21 -18.83
CA LYS A 175 -6.69 -4.77 -18.46
C LYS A 175 -6.70 -3.99 -17.13
N GLY A 176 -5.57 -3.94 -16.43
CA GLY A 176 -5.43 -3.28 -15.13
C GLY A 176 -5.75 -4.18 -13.93
N GLY A 177 -5.95 -5.48 -14.15
CA GLY A 177 -6.14 -6.49 -13.09
C GLY A 177 -4.80 -7.00 -12.54
N VAL A 178 -4.83 -7.76 -11.44
CA VAL A 178 -3.63 -8.41 -10.88
C VAL A 178 -3.49 -9.81 -11.47
N ALA A 179 -2.49 -10.00 -12.33
CA ALA A 179 -2.16 -11.30 -12.91
C ALA A 179 -1.38 -12.21 -11.95
N LYS A 180 -0.54 -11.61 -11.09
CA LYS A 180 0.31 -12.36 -10.15
C LYS A 180 0.58 -11.54 -8.90
N TYR A 181 0.60 -12.23 -7.75
CA TYR A 181 0.98 -11.68 -6.46
C TYR A 181 1.79 -12.73 -5.71
N GLU A 182 3.09 -12.47 -5.52
CA GLU A 182 4.03 -13.48 -5.04
C GLU A 182 5.15 -12.86 -4.19
N PRO A 183 5.81 -13.64 -3.31
CA PRO A 183 7.00 -13.18 -2.59
C PRO A 183 8.13 -12.80 -3.56
N PHE A 184 8.77 -11.67 -3.30
CA PHE A 184 10.04 -11.28 -3.90
C PHE A 184 11.22 -11.60 -2.98
N ALA A 185 11.09 -11.21 -1.71
CA ALA A 185 12.07 -11.47 -0.68
C ALA A 185 11.35 -11.76 0.64
N GLU A 186 11.74 -12.83 1.31
CA GLU A 186 11.19 -13.27 2.60
C GLU A 186 12.30 -13.83 3.49
N GLY A 187 11.95 -14.18 4.72
CA GLY A 187 12.88 -14.76 5.70
C GLY A 187 13.10 -13.92 6.95
N TRP A 188 12.57 -12.68 6.99
CA TRP A 188 12.58 -11.82 8.20
C TRP A 188 11.73 -12.34 9.35
N LEU A 189 10.80 -13.25 9.06
CA LEU A 189 10.05 -14.02 10.03
C LEU A 189 10.46 -15.49 9.92
N GLN A 190 10.96 -16.07 11.01
CA GLN A 190 11.31 -17.49 11.12
C GLN A 190 10.49 -18.11 12.25
N GLY A 191 9.46 -18.87 11.90
CA GLY A 191 8.43 -19.27 12.85
C GLY A 191 7.70 -18.04 13.40
N GLU A 192 7.90 -17.74 14.68
CA GLU A 192 7.34 -16.55 15.35
C GLU A 192 8.40 -15.49 15.69
N GLU A 193 9.67 -15.77 15.38
CA GLU A 193 10.80 -14.88 15.62
C GLU A 193 10.98 -13.91 14.46
N ILE A 194 11.04 -12.62 14.78
CA ILE A 194 11.31 -11.57 13.80
C ILE A 194 12.72 -11.05 14.01
N TRP A 195 13.49 -10.91 12.92
CA TRP A 195 14.79 -10.23 12.96
C TRP A 195 14.82 -8.96 12.11
N GLY A 196 13.74 -8.66 11.39
CA GLY A 196 13.57 -7.39 10.70
C GLY A 196 12.16 -7.14 10.19
N ARG A 197 11.93 -5.92 9.73
CA ARG A 197 10.62 -5.38 9.32
C ARG A 197 10.80 -4.50 8.08
N PRO A 198 10.68 -5.06 6.86
CA PRO A 198 10.83 -4.26 5.65
C PRO A 198 9.73 -3.22 5.53
N VAL A 199 10.08 -1.96 5.29
CA VAL A 199 9.14 -0.83 5.27
C VAL A 199 8.98 -0.17 3.90
N TYR A 200 10.07 0.03 3.16
CA TYR A 200 10.04 0.66 1.84
C TYR A 200 11.07 0.02 0.93
N THR A 201 10.82 0.12 -0.38
CA THR A 201 11.79 -0.23 -1.39
C THR A 201 12.13 0.98 -2.24
N ARG A 202 13.35 1.02 -2.78
CA ARG A 202 13.76 2.09 -3.70
C ARG A 202 14.71 1.57 -4.76
N GLN A 203 14.41 1.86 -6.03
CA GLN A 203 15.32 1.52 -7.11
C GLN A 203 16.53 2.48 -7.12
N MET A 204 17.74 1.92 -7.23
CA MET A 204 18.97 2.66 -7.48
C MET A 204 19.20 2.92 -8.97
N LYS A 205 20.10 3.86 -9.29
CA LYS A 205 20.44 4.20 -10.68
C LYS A 205 20.96 3.02 -11.51
N ASP A 206 21.65 2.08 -10.86
CA ASP A 206 22.18 0.86 -11.49
C ASP A 206 21.10 -0.22 -11.69
N GLY A 207 19.87 0.00 -11.20
CA GLY A 207 18.76 -0.95 -11.24
C GLY A 207 18.70 -1.90 -10.05
N SER A 208 19.63 -1.84 -9.08
CA SER A 208 19.49 -2.59 -7.82
C SER A 208 18.34 -2.05 -6.98
N LEU A 209 17.76 -2.88 -6.12
CA LEU A 209 16.66 -2.50 -5.23
C LEU A 209 17.17 -2.38 -3.79
N LEU A 210 16.96 -1.23 -3.18
CA LEU A 210 17.16 -1.05 -1.74
C LEU A 210 15.89 -1.43 -0.99
N ILE A 211 16.03 -2.10 0.15
CA ILE A 211 14.95 -2.41 1.09
C ILE A 211 15.33 -1.82 2.43
N ALA A 212 14.53 -0.87 2.92
CA ALA A 212 14.70 -0.29 4.26
C ALA A 212 14.03 -1.16 5.32
N ASP A 213 14.68 -1.31 6.46
CA ASP A 213 14.20 -2.09 7.61
C ASP A 213 14.28 -1.27 8.89
N ASP A 214 13.11 -0.95 9.45
CA ASP A 214 13.02 -0.07 10.61
C ASP A 214 13.27 -0.80 11.94
N TYR A 215 13.25 -2.13 11.95
CA TYR A 215 13.52 -2.94 13.14
C TYR A 215 15.00 -3.24 13.28
N ALA A 216 15.65 -3.64 12.18
CA ALA A 216 17.08 -3.93 12.16
C ALA A 216 17.94 -2.67 12.03
N GLY A 217 17.36 -1.52 11.68
CA GLY A 217 18.10 -0.29 11.40
C GLY A 217 19.00 -0.42 10.16
N ALA A 218 18.56 -1.19 9.18
CA ALA A 218 19.37 -1.62 8.05
C ALA A 218 18.78 -1.19 6.69
N ILE A 219 19.65 -1.13 5.69
CA ILE A 219 19.28 -1.04 4.29
C ILE A 219 19.91 -2.22 3.57
N TYR A 220 19.08 -3.11 3.03
CA TYR A 220 19.54 -4.22 2.20
C TYR A 220 19.62 -3.76 0.74
N ARG A 221 20.69 -4.11 0.03
CA ARG A 221 20.78 -3.94 -1.41
C ARG A 221 20.62 -5.29 -2.10
N VAL A 222 19.56 -5.42 -2.90
CA VAL A 222 19.30 -6.59 -3.72
C VAL A 222 19.75 -6.31 -5.14
N SER A 223 20.67 -7.14 -5.63
CA SER A 223 21.21 -7.08 -6.99
C SER A 223 21.16 -8.46 -7.62
N TYR A 224 21.07 -8.51 -8.94
CA TYR A 224 21.06 -9.76 -9.69
C TYR A 224 22.35 -9.87 -10.51
N SER A 225 23.11 -10.93 -10.26
CA SER A 225 24.26 -11.35 -11.06
C SER A 225 23.99 -12.77 -11.54
N ARG A 226 24.15 -13.00 -12.85
CA ARG A 226 24.11 -14.35 -13.42
C ARG A 226 25.42 -15.08 -13.18
#